data_AF-A0AAE9ZFU8-F1
#
_entry.id   AF-A0AAE9ZFU8-F1
#
_cell.length_a   1.000
_cell.length_b   1.000
_cell.length_c   1.000
_cell.angle_alpha   90.00
_cell.angle_beta   90.00
_cell.angle_gamma   90.00
#
_symmetry.space_group_name_H-M   'P 1'
#
loop_
_entity.id
_entity.type
_entity.pdbx_description
1 polymer ?
#
loop_
_entity_poly.entity_id
_entity_poly.type
_entity_poly.pdbx_seq_one_letter_code
_entity_poly.pdbx_strand_id
1 'polypeptide(L)'
;MHPLKQYLSEVEEPVRDFAERIGASRQTLYRIINGAQAPKPALARRIVEATGGAVTLNMLYGGGAPGSADIVNLDARGDERPLDHGCLRLAIAVVVNHLRSPDAQLSPPDTMDVAAEAVANTYVALSKVTTRQGPARLEQALRPVLEEILKECGGSPAAAALDRGAELAAQLYLKSGEMQRSL
;
A
#
# COMPACT_ATOMS: atom_id res chain seq x y z
N MET A 1 -16.85 -20.77 9.24
CA MET A 1 -16.69 -20.54 10.69
C MET A 1 -16.43 -19.06 10.90
N HIS A 2 -17.06 -18.40 11.88
CA HIS A 2 -16.88 -16.95 12.06
C HIS A 2 -15.46 -16.63 12.57
N PRO A 3 -14.77 -15.61 12.04
CA PRO A 3 -13.36 -15.31 12.35
C PRO A 3 -13.11 -15.11 13.84
N LEU A 4 -14.01 -14.38 14.52
CA LEU A 4 -13.93 -14.20 15.97
C LEU A 4 -14.08 -15.51 16.76
N LYS A 5 -14.89 -16.46 16.28
CA LYS A 5 -15.04 -17.77 16.93
C LYS A 5 -13.79 -18.62 16.75
N GLN A 6 -13.15 -18.52 15.58
CA GLN A 6 -11.89 -19.19 15.30
C GLN A 6 -10.78 -18.66 16.21
N TYR A 7 -10.58 -17.34 16.26
CA TYR A 7 -9.58 -16.72 17.12
C TYR A 7 -9.74 -17.15 18.59
N LEU A 8 -10.96 -17.06 19.14
CA LEU A 8 -11.21 -17.43 20.54
C LEU A 8 -10.92 -18.91 20.83
N SER A 9 -11.10 -19.79 19.83
CA SER A 9 -10.73 -21.19 19.95
C SER A 9 -9.21 -21.40 19.89
N GLU A 10 -8.48 -20.62 19.10
CA GLU A 10 -7.02 -20.71 18.95
C GLU A 10 -6.29 -20.20 20.21
N VAL A 11 -6.83 -19.16 20.85
CA VAL A 11 -6.25 -18.60 22.09
C VAL A 11 -6.84 -19.20 23.37
N GLU A 12 -7.72 -20.20 23.24
CA GLU A 12 -8.44 -20.84 24.36
C GLU A 12 -9.16 -19.85 25.30
N GLU A 13 -9.60 -18.69 24.76
CA GLU A 13 -10.26 -17.62 25.52
C GLU A 13 -11.79 -17.83 25.48
N PRO A 14 -12.47 -18.00 26.63
CA PRO A 14 -13.92 -18.14 26.62
C PRO A 14 -14.59 -16.83 26.21
N VAL A 15 -15.67 -16.92 25.44
CA VAL A 15 -16.44 -15.76 24.92
C VAL A 15 -16.85 -14.78 26.02
N ARG A 16 -17.07 -15.27 27.24
CA ARG A 16 -17.37 -14.45 28.42
C ARG A 16 -16.26 -13.46 28.73
N ASP A 17 -15.04 -13.96 28.86
CA ASP A 17 -13.91 -13.19 29.36
C ASP A 17 -13.48 -12.18 28.29
N PHE A 18 -13.53 -12.59 27.02
CA PHE A 18 -13.36 -11.68 25.89
C PHE A 18 -14.42 -10.56 25.87
N ALA A 19 -15.69 -10.89 26.16
CA ALA A 19 -16.77 -9.90 26.22
C ALA A 19 -16.53 -8.83 27.30
N GLU A 20 -16.13 -9.28 28.49
CA GLU A 20 -15.79 -8.40 29.61
C GLU A 20 -14.59 -7.51 29.24
N ARG A 21 -13.56 -8.09 28.61
CA ARG A 21 -12.35 -7.38 28.16
C ARG A 21 -12.63 -6.27 27.14
N ILE A 22 -13.53 -6.49 26.20
CA ILE A 22 -13.88 -5.47 25.18
C ILE A 22 -15.02 -4.55 25.62
N GLY A 23 -15.59 -4.74 26.81
CA GLY A 23 -16.73 -3.96 27.30
C GLY A 23 -18.01 -4.18 26.48
N ALA A 24 -18.34 -5.44 26.17
CA ALA A 24 -19.55 -5.84 25.46
C ALA A 24 -20.34 -6.90 26.24
N SER A 25 -21.64 -7.03 25.98
CA SER A 25 -22.41 -8.12 26.57
C SER A 25 -22.15 -9.43 25.84
N ARG A 26 -22.11 -10.55 26.57
CA ARG A 26 -21.99 -11.91 26.01
C ARG A 26 -23.00 -12.16 24.88
N GLN A 27 -24.24 -11.74 25.09
CA GLN A 27 -25.32 -11.91 24.12
C GLN A 27 -25.06 -11.13 22.81
N THR A 28 -24.46 -9.94 22.89
CA THR A 28 -24.08 -9.15 21.71
C THR A 28 -23.00 -9.88 20.91
N LEU A 29 -21.99 -10.43 21.58
CA LEU A 29 -20.92 -11.20 20.94
C LEU A 29 -21.45 -12.47 20.27
N TYR A 30 -22.34 -13.21 20.92
CA TYR A 30 -22.97 -14.38 20.29
C TYR A 30 -23.79 -14.01 19.04
N ARG A 31 -24.51 -12.89 19.06
CA ARG A 31 -25.25 -12.41 17.88
C ARG A 31 -24.32 -12.05 16.72
N ILE A 32 -23.16 -11.45 17.02
CA ILE A 32 -22.12 -11.15 16.02
C ILE A 32 -21.52 -12.43 15.46
N ILE A 33 -21.07 -13.34 16.34
CA ILE A 33 -20.44 -14.61 15.96
C ILE A 33 -21.37 -15.47 15.09
N ASN A 34 -22.67 -15.46 15.39
CA ASN A 34 -23.66 -16.21 14.62
C ASN A 34 -24.15 -15.47 13.36
N GLY A 35 -23.63 -14.28 13.08
CA GLY A 35 -24.02 -13.47 11.92
C GLY A 35 -25.41 -12.85 12.01
N ALA A 36 -26.08 -12.94 13.16
CA ALA A 36 -27.42 -12.39 13.37
C ALA A 36 -27.43 -10.86 13.51
N GLN A 37 -26.27 -10.27 13.82
CA GLN A 37 -26.14 -8.82 13.98
C GLN A 37 -24.74 -8.36 13.59
N ALA A 38 -24.64 -7.35 12.73
CA ALA A 38 -23.37 -6.68 12.45
C ALA A 38 -22.91 -5.88 13.70
N PRO A 39 -21.61 -5.93 14.05
CA PRO A 39 -21.10 -5.14 15.17
C PRO A 39 -21.22 -3.65 14.88
N LYS A 40 -21.54 -2.85 15.90
CA LYS A 40 -21.45 -1.39 15.80
C LYS A 40 -19.98 -0.98 15.55
N PRO A 41 -19.69 0.07 14.79
CA PRO A 41 -18.31 0.47 14.47
C PRO A 41 -17.38 0.61 15.68
N ALA A 42 -17.88 1.19 16.78
CA ALA A 42 -17.11 1.32 18.02
C ALA A 42 -16.83 -0.02 18.72
N LEU A 43 -17.71 -1.02 18.57
CA LEU A 43 -17.47 -2.37 19.09
C LEU A 43 -16.52 -3.14 18.18
N ALA A 44 -16.67 -3.01 16.87
CA ALA A 44 -15.78 -3.65 15.91
C ALA A 44 -14.32 -3.19 16.10
N ARG A 45 -14.08 -1.89 16.32
CA ARG A 45 -12.74 -1.37 16.66
C ARG A 45 -12.17 -2.00 17.93
N ARG A 46 -12.95 -2.08 19.01
CA ARG A 46 -12.51 -2.72 20.26
C ARG A 46 -12.18 -4.19 20.06
N ILE A 47 -12.92 -4.91 19.22
CA ILE A 47 -12.60 -6.31 18.86
C ILE A 47 -11.25 -6.37 18.13
N VAL A 48 -11.01 -5.50 17.15
CA VAL A 48 -9.73 -5.45 16.40
C VAL A 48 -8.56 -5.16 17.34
N GLU A 49 -8.69 -4.14 18.20
CA GLU A 49 -7.66 -3.76 19.17
C GLU A 49 -7.39 -4.90 20.17
N ALA A 50 -8.45 -5.51 20.71
CA ALA A 50 -8.36 -6.59 21.68
C ALA A 50 -7.79 -7.89 21.11
N THR A 51 -7.89 -8.11 19.80
CA THR A 51 -7.30 -9.27 19.11
C THR A 51 -5.94 -8.95 18.51
N GLY A 52 -5.39 -7.76 18.74
CA GLY A 52 -4.12 -7.34 18.15
C GLY A 52 -4.13 -7.34 16.62
N GLY A 53 -5.31 -7.17 16.00
CA GLY A 53 -5.48 -7.23 14.56
C GLY A 53 -5.69 -8.63 13.97
N ALA A 54 -5.70 -9.70 14.78
CA ALA A 54 -5.99 -11.06 14.29
C ALA A 54 -7.41 -11.20 13.73
N VAL A 55 -8.37 -10.43 14.26
CA VAL A 55 -9.71 -10.28 13.69
C VAL A 55 -9.85 -8.86 13.16
N THR A 56 -9.98 -8.71 11.84
CA THR A 56 -10.04 -7.39 11.19
C THR A 56 -11.46 -6.88 11.00
N LEU A 57 -11.64 -5.58 10.74
CA LEU A 57 -12.96 -5.01 10.40
C LEU A 57 -13.54 -5.66 9.14
N ASN A 58 -12.71 -5.93 8.13
CA ASN A 58 -13.15 -6.58 6.91
C ASN A 58 -13.68 -8.00 7.19
N MET A 59 -13.02 -8.74 8.08
CA MET A 59 -13.50 -10.06 8.53
C MET A 59 -14.82 -9.99 9.31
N LEU A 60 -15.09 -8.88 10.02
CA LEU A 60 -16.33 -8.67 10.79
C LEU A 60 -17.52 -8.18 9.95
N TYR A 61 -17.26 -7.48 8.84
CA TYR A 61 -18.29 -6.88 7.98
C TYR A 61 -18.45 -7.58 6.61
N GLY A 62 -17.40 -8.25 6.14
CA GLY A 62 -17.36 -8.97 4.88
C GLY A 62 -17.49 -10.47 5.10
N GLY A 63 -18.65 -11.02 4.74
CA GLY A 63 -18.83 -12.46 4.66
C GLY A 63 -18.02 -13.04 3.51
N GLY A 64 -16.90 -13.69 3.81
CA GLY A 64 -16.09 -14.39 2.80
C GLY A 64 -14.95 -15.18 3.43
N ALA A 65 -14.88 -16.46 3.07
CA ALA A 65 -14.02 -17.57 3.54
C ALA A 65 -12.54 -17.29 3.88
N PRO A 66 -11.92 -18.18 4.71
CA PRO A 66 -10.56 -18.06 5.21
C PRO A 66 -9.55 -18.59 4.19
N GLY A 67 -8.49 -17.83 3.94
CA GLY A 67 -7.43 -18.28 3.03
C GLY A 67 -6.50 -17.18 2.57
N SER A 68 -6.02 -16.33 3.47
CA SER A 68 -4.75 -15.61 3.27
C SER A 68 -4.33 -15.05 4.61
N ALA A 69 -3.14 -15.44 5.05
CA ALA A 69 -2.42 -14.74 6.10
C ALA A 69 -2.00 -13.36 5.54
N ASP A 70 -2.97 -12.46 5.38
CA ASP A 70 -2.68 -11.10 4.95
C ASP A 70 -2.40 -10.22 6.16
N ILE A 71 -1.10 -10.11 6.39
CA ILE A 71 -0.41 -9.08 7.16
C ILE A 71 -1.17 -7.76 7.05
N VAL A 72 -1.76 -7.35 8.17
CA VAL A 72 -2.21 -6.01 8.56
C VAL A 72 -2.12 -4.98 7.43
N ASN A 73 -3.20 -4.84 6.65
CA ASN A 73 -3.42 -3.65 5.85
C ASN A 73 -4.07 -2.62 6.78
N LEU A 74 -3.24 -1.78 7.41
CA LEU A 74 -3.70 -0.59 8.09
C LEU A 74 -4.20 0.34 6.98
N ASP A 75 -5.51 0.33 6.73
CA ASP A 75 -6.17 1.17 5.74
C ASP A 75 -5.76 2.63 5.91
N ALA A 76 -4.78 3.05 5.10
CA ALA A 76 -4.61 4.42 4.67
C ALA A 76 -5.93 4.81 3.98
N ARG A 77 -6.84 5.36 4.78
CA ARG A 77 -8.08 5.96 4.29
C ARG A 77 -7.72 7.12 3.37
N GLY A 78 -7.75 6.85 2.08
CA GLY A 78 -7.75 7.85 1.03
C GLY A 78 -7.53 7.21 -0.32
N ASP A 79 -8.52 6.46 -0.83
CA ASP A 79 -8.68 6.15 -2.26
C ASP A 79 -7.34 6.05 -3.03
N GLU A 80 -6.42 5.19 -2.57
CA GLU A 80 -5.11 5.05 -3.19
C GLU A 80 -5.32 4.22 -4.45
N ARG A 81 -5.79 4.90 -5.51
CA ARG A 81 -5.82 4.31 -6.84
C ARG A 81 -4.42 3.76 -7.14
N PRO A 82 -4.34 2.55 -7.69
CA PRO A 82 -3.06 2.06 -8.18
C PRO A 82 -2.44 3.11 -9.11
N LEU A 83 -1.13 3.32 -8.98
CA LEU A 83 -0.44 4.28 -9.84
C LEU A 83 -0.66 3.89 -11.31
N ASP A 84 -0.93 4.87 -12.17
CA ASP A 84 -1.05 4.62 -13.60
C ASP A 84 0.33 4.25 -14.16
N HIS A 85 0.45 2.98 -14.53
CA HIS A 85 1.70 2.40 -15.01
C HIS A 85 2.21 3.07 -16.29
N GLY A 86 1.30 3.45 -17.20
CA GLY A 86 1.65 4.12 -18.45
C GLY A 86 2.20 5.52 -18.22
N CYS A 87 1.55 6.29 -17.35
CA CYS A 87 2.01 7.62 -16.95
C CYS A 87 3.37 7.56 -16.23
N LEU A 88 3.54 6.58 -15.34
CA LEU A 88 4.79 6.39 -14.59
C LEU A 88 5.95 6.02 -15.51
N ARG A 89 5.72 5.10 -16.46
CA ARG A 89 6.69 4.71 -17.48
C ARG A 89 7.17 5.91 -18.30
N LEU A 90 6.24 6.76 -18.77
CA LEU A 90 6.58 7.96 -19.53
C LEU A 90 7.39 8.96 -18.70
N ALA A 91 7.00 9.20 -17.44
CA ALA A 91 7.70 10.11 -16.55
C ALA A 91 9.15 9.65 -16.29
N ILE A 92 9.35 8.35 -16.02
CA ILE A 92 10.67 7.76 -15.82
C ILE A 92 11.50 7.89 -17.11
N ALA A 93 10.95 7.53 -18.26
CA ALA A 93 11.66 7.59 -19.54
C ALA A 93 12.16 9.01 -19.88
N VAL A 94 11.33 10.03 -19.63
CA VAL A 94 11.72 11.44 -19.84
C VAL A 94 12.90 11.82 -18.95
N VAL A 95 12.84 11.47 -17.66
CA VAL A 95 13.90 11.81 -16.70
C VAL A 95 15.19 11.04 -16.99
N VAL A 96 15.12 9.73 -17.27
CA VAL A 96 16.29 8.93 -17.64
C VAL A 96 16.94 9.49 -18.90
N ASN A 97 16.14 9.84 -19.92
CA ASN A 97 16.66 10.46 -21.14
C ASN A 97 17.31 11.83 -20.88
N HIS A 98 16.81 12.59 -19.91
CA HIS A 98 17.38 13.89 -19.53
C HIS A 98 18.67 13.77 -18.72
N LEU A 99 18.77 12.76 -17.86
CA LEU A 99 19.91 12.58 -16.94
C LEU A 99 21.03 11.72 -17.52
N ARG A 100 20.76 10.90 -18.53
CA ARG A 100 21.79 10.08 -19.17
C ARG A 100 22.82 10.94 -19.88
N SER A 101 24.07 10.47 -19.88
CA SER A 101 25.11 11.02 -20.76
C SER A 101 24.75 10.75 -22.23
N PRO A 102 25.12 11.64 -23.15
CA PRO A 102 24.87 11.44 -24.59
C PRO A 102 25.59 10.20 -25.15
N ASP A 103 26.69 9.78 -24.50
CA ASP A 103 27.45 8.58 -24.85
C ASP A 103 26.94 7.31 -24.13
N ALA A 104 25.84 7.41 -23.37
CA ALA A 104 25.29 6.29 -22.62
C ALA A 104 24.67 5.24 -23.55
N GLN A 105 24.85 3.98 -23.18
CA GLN A 105 24.28 2.85 -23.92
C GLN A 105 22.75 2.86 -23.82
N LEU A 106 22.05 2.53 -24.92
CA LEU A 106 20.59 2.42 -24.87
C LEU A 106 20.19 1.23 -23.99
N SER A 107 19.28 1.49 -23.05
CA SER A 107 18.64 0.44 -22.26
C SER A 107 17.77 -0.46 -23.15
N PRO A 108 17.58 -1.74 -22.78
CA PRO A 108 16.58 -2.62 -23.36
C PRO A 108 15.17 -1.98 -23.45
N PRO A 109 14.34 -2.40 -24.41
CA PRO A 109 13.01 -1.81 -24.62
C PRO A 109 12.09 -1.92 -23.40
N ASP A 110 12.24 -2.99 -22.60
CA ASP A 110 11.35 -3.30 -21.47
C ASP A 110 11.82 -2.65 -20.15
N THR A 111 12.99 -2.02 -20.12
CA THR A 111 13.57 -1.46 -18.87
C THR A 111 12.65 -0.44 -18.22
N MET A 112 11.94 0.37 -19.02
CA MET A 112 11.05 1.40 -18.47
C MET A 112 9.75 0.80 -17.88
N ASP A 113 9.27 -0.31 -18.42
CA ASP A 113 8.10 -1.03 -17.90
C ASP A 113 8.46 -1.69 -16.56
N VAL A 114 9.60 -2.38 -16.50
CA VAL A 114 10.13 -2.97 -15.25
C VAL A 114 10.38 -1.88 -14.21
N ALA A 115 10.93 -0.73 -14.61
CA ALA A 115 11.14 0.40 -13.72
C ALA A 115 9.83 0.96 -13.15
N ALA A 116 8.82 1.14 -13.99
CA ALA A 116 7.51 1.60 -13.56
C ALA A 116 6.87 0.60 -12.58
N GLU A 117 7.02 -0.70 -12.83
CA GLU A 117 6.53 -1.75 -11.93
C GLU A 117 7.23 -1.68 -10.57
N ALA A 118 8.56 -1.59 -10.59
CA ALA A 118 9.37 -1.52 -9.38
C ALA A 118 9.02 -0.29 -8.53
N VAL A 119 8.81 0.88 -9.17
CA VAL A 119 8.41 2.11 -8.47
C VAL A 119 7.00 1.96 -7.90
N ALA A 120 6.05 1.40 -8.64
CA ALA A 120 4.69 1.19 -8.15
C ALA A 120 4.66 0.26 -6.93
N ASN A 121 5.37 -0.87 -7.00
CA ASN A 121 5.50 -1.82 -5.90
C ASN A 121 6.18 -1.17 -4.67
N THR A 122 7.24 -0.39 -4.90
CA THR A 122 7.94 0.34 -3.84
C THR A 122 7.04 1.40 -3.21
N TYR A 123 6.28 2.14 -3.99
CA TYR A 123 5.34 3.15 -3.50
C TYR A 123 4.27 2.53 -2.58
N VAL A 124 3.73 1.37 -2.96
CA VAL A 124 2.78 0.61 -2.15
C VAL A 124 3.46 0.06 -0.90
N ALA A 125 4.67 -0.48 -0.99
CA ALA A 125 5.40 -0.95 0.19
C ALA A 125 5.69 0.19 1.18
N LEU A 126 6.08 1.37 0.66
CA LEU A 126 6.36 2.57 1.43
C LEU A 126 5.12 3.08 2.19
N SER A 127 3.91 2.87 1.69
CA SER A 127 2.69 3.28 2.41
C SER A 127 2.59 2.67 3.81
N LYS A 128 3.22 1.51 4.02
CA LYS A 128 3.23 0.78 5.31
C LYS A 128 4.33 1.22 6.28
N VAL A 129 5.37 1.91 5.79
CA VAL A 129 6.60 2.18 6.57
C VAL A 129 7.00 3.65 6.63
N THR A 130 6.32 4.54 5.89
CA THR A 130 6.58 5.99 5.95
C THR A 130 5.29 6.79 6.12
N THR A 131 5.40 7.90 6.84
CA THR A 131 4.31 8.88 6.97
C THR A 131 4.21 9.82 5.76
N ARG A 132 5.17 9.77 4.82
CA ARG A 132 5.12 10.55 3.58
C ARG A 132 3.94 10.09 2.73
N GLN A 133 3.32 11.03 2.02
CA GLN A 133 2.14 10.79 1.17
C GLN A 133 2.32 11.44 -0.19
N GLY A 134 1.59 10.93 -1.19
CA GLY A 134 1.49 11.50 -2.52
C GLY A 134 2.87 11.75 -3.17
N PRO A 135 3.18 12.99 -3.63
CA PRO A 135 4.41 13.30 -4.33
C PRO A 135 5.68 12.90 -3.57
N ALA A 136 5.75 13.21 -2.28
CA ALA A 136 6.94 12.97 -1.46
C ALA A 136 7.22 11.47 -1.23
N ARG A 137 6.18 10.61 -1.29
CA ARG A 137 6.36 9.14 -1.26
C ARG A 137 6.79 8.61 -2.62
N LEU A 138 6.26 9.19 -3.70
CA LEU A 138 6.62 8.82 -5.07
C LEU A 138 8.09 9.15 -5.36
N GLU A 139 8.57 10.32 -4.93
CA GLU A 139 9.98 10.69 -4.99
C GLU A 139 10.88 9.66 -4.27
N GLN A 140 10.47 9.22 -3.08
CA GLN A 140 11.20 8.22 -2.31
C GLN A 140 11.26 6.87 -3.02
N ALA A 141 10.19 6.48 -3.74
CA ALA A 141 10.15 5.27 -4.55
C ALA A 141 10.97 5.36 -5.84
N LEU A 142 10.96 6.54 -6.50
CA LEU A 142 11.63 6.78 -7.77
C LEU A 142 13.16 6.79 -7.66
N ARG A 143 13.69 7.40 -6.59
CA ARG A 143 15.13 7.63 -6.43
C ARG A 143 16.01 6.38 -6.61
N PRO A 144 15.78 5.25 -5.89
CA PRO A 144 16.63 4.07 -6.05
C PRO A 144 16.51 3.43 -7.45
N VAL A 145 15.34 3.51 -8.08
CA VAL A 145 15.12 2.95 -9.42
C VAL A 145 15.85 3.78 -10.48
N LEU A 146 15.79 5.10 -10.40
CA LEU A 146 16.55 5.99 -11.29
C LEU A 146 18.05 5.80 -11.14
N GLU A 147 18.52 5.62 -9.90
CA GLU A 147 19.94 5.36 -9.63
C GLU A 147 20.41 4.08 -10.32
N GLU A 148 19.64 2.99 -10.23
CA GLU A 148 20.02 1.70 -10.82
C GLU A 148 20.04 1.77 -12.35
N ILE A 149 18.99 2.33 -12.96
CA ILE A 149 18.92 2.49 -14.42
C ILE A 149 20.11 3.30 -14.95
N LEU A 150 20.43 4.42 -14.29
CA LEU A 150 21.51 5.30 -14.75
C LEU A 150 22.89 4.64 -14.58
N LYS A 151 23.06 3.80 -13.55
CA LYS A 151 24.27 2.97 -13.39
C LYS A 151 24.40 1.94 -14.50
N GLU A 152 23.32 1.23 -14.84
CA GLU A 152 23.31 0.28 -15.95
C GLU A 152 23.61 0.94 -17.30
N CYS A 153 23.21 2.21 -17.48
CA CYS A 153 23.52 3.00 -18.67
C CYS A 153 24.99 3.48 -18.72
N GLY A 154 25.84 3.12 -17.75
CA GLY A 154 27.25 3.51 -17.68
C GLY A 154 27.50 4.87 -17.02
N GLY A 155 26.49 5.46 -16.39
CA GLY A 155 26.60 6.73 -15.66
C GLY A 155 26.85 6.54 -14.16
N SER A 156 27.45 7.56 -13.52
CA SER A 156 27.46 7.69 -12.06
C SER A 156 26.78 9.02 -11.69
N PRO A 157 25.44 9.05 -11.61
CA PRO A 157 24.72 10.29 -11.38
C PRO A 157 25.04 10.85 -9.99
N ALA A 158 25.26 12.17 -9.91
CA ALA A 158 25.43 12.84 -8.63
C ALA A 158 24.14 12.74 -7.80
N ALA A 159 24.24 12.63 -6.47
CA ALA A 159 23.09 12.52 -5.57
C ALA A 159 22.05 13.65 -5.80
N ALA A 160 22.51 14.89 -5.97
CA ALA A 160 21.64 16.03 -6.26
C ALA A 160 20.95 15.96 -7.64
N ALA A 161 21.51 15.25 -8.61
CA ALA A 161 20.85 15.01 -9.90
C ALA A 161 19.76 13.94 -9.76
N LEU A 162 20.00 12.90 -8.96
CA LEU A 162 18.99 11.88 -8.64
C LEU A 162 17.81 12.46 -7.88
N ASP A 163 18.06 13.29 -6.87
CA ASP A 163 17.00 13.91 -6.06
C ASP A 163 16.10 14.80 -6.95
N ARG A 164 16.70 15.65 -7.79
CA ARG A 164 15.97 16.48 -8.76
C ARG A 164 15.26 15.65 -9.84
N GLY A 165 15.85 14.53 -10.26
CA GLY A 165 15.24 13.61 -11.21
C GLY A 165 13.99 12.95 -10.64
N ALA A 166 14.05 12.48 -9.39
CA ALA A 166 12.92 11.88 -8.69
C ALA A 166 11.78 12.89 -8.49
N GLU A 167 12.12 14.12 -8.10
CA GLU A 167 11.16 15.23 -8.00
C GLU A 167 10.50 15.52 -9.35
N LEU A 168 11.28 15.66 -10.42
CA LEU A 168 10.78 15.93 -11.76
C LEU A 168 9.86 14.82 -12.28
N ALA A 169 10.23 13.54 -12.09
CA ALA A 169 9.40 12.41 -12.49
C ALA A 169 8.07 12.38 -11.71
N ALA A 170 8.08 12.67 -10.40
CA ALA A 170 6.86 12.74 -9.62
C ALA A 170 5.94 13.89 -10.10
N GLN A 171 6.50 15.06 -10.42
CA GLN A 171 5.74 16.19 -10.97
C GLN A 171 5.13 15.87 -12.34
N LEU A 172 5.89 15.22 -13.23
CA LEU A 172 5.40 14.82 -14.55
C LEU A 172 4.24 13.84 -14.43
N TYR A 173 4.38 12.82 -13.59
CA TYR A 173 3.32 11.84 -13.32
C TYR A 173 2.01 12.50 -12.86
N LEU A 174 2.10 13.43 -11.89
CA LEU A 174 0.93 14.12 -11.35
C LEU A 174 0.25 15.00 -12.40
N LYS A 175 1.02 15.76 -13.18
CA LYS A 175 0.50 16.59 -14.28
C LYS A 175 -0.21 15.76 -15.35
N SER A 176 0.34 14.59 -15.70
CA SER A 176 -0.30 13.67 -16.65
C SER A 176 -1.65 13.16 -16.12
N GLY A 177 -1.72 12.84 -14.83
CA GLY A 177 -2.97 12.41 -14.18
C GLY A 177 -4.03 13.52 -14.06
N GLU A 178 -3.64 14.79 -13.93
CA GLU A 178 -4.57 15.93 -13.95
C GLU A 178 -5.16 16.16 -15.34
N MET A 179 -4.35 15.98 -16.39
CA MET A 179 -4.76 16.17 -17.78
C MET A 179 -5.77 15.12 -18.22
N GLN A 180 -5.60 13.86 -17.78
CA GLN A 180 -6.53 12.76 -18.04
C GLN A 180 -7.88 12.89 -17.29
N ARG A 181 -7.96 13.68 -16.22
CA ARG A 181 -9.20 13.93 -15.46
C ARG A 181 -10.05 15.07 -16.03
N SER A 182 -9.50 15.83 -16.97
CA SER A 182 -10.15 17.02 -17.56
C SER A 182 -10.80 16.75 -18.92
N LEU A 183 -10.80 15.49 -19.36
CA LEU A 183 -11.39 14.98 -20.60
C LEU A 183 -12.59 14.08 -20.26
#